data_AF-A0A3B0TR02-F1
#
_entry.id   AF-A0A3B0TR02-F1
#
_cell.length_a   1.000
_cell.length_b   1.000
_cell.length_c   1.000
_cell.angle_alpha   90.00
_cell.angle_beta   90.00
_cell.angle_gamma   90.00
#
_symmetry.space_group_name_H-M   'P 1'
#
loop_
_entity.id
_entity.type
_entity.pdbx_description
1 polymer ?
#
loop_
_entity_poly.entity_id
_entity_poly.type
_entity_poly.pdbx_seq_one_letter_code
_entity_poly.pdbx_strand_id
1 'polypeptide(L)'
;MPMMNRGVFNRLYQGKALPVLMIVTIIIVAWYGFAVWLNAPWQVGVYERAEISDWTASQFVVDTLNQKRPVLPSAHQVFVEIWNTTVLKNPTSRRSL
;
A
#
# COMPACT_ATOMS: atom_id res chain seq x y z
N MET A 1 -24.92 21.01 -16.11
CA MET A 1 -24.32 20.90 -14.76
C MET A 1 -24.96 19.71 -14.06
N PRO A 2 -24.21 18.67 -13.67
CA PRO A 2 -24.81 17.52 -12.99
C PRO A 2 -25.23 17.95 -11.58
N MET A 3 -26.52 17.84 -11.28
CA MET A 3 -27.04 18.08 -9.95
C MET A 3 -26.65 16.92 -9.05
N MET A 4 -25.64 17.14 -8.21
CA MET A 4 -25.19 16.16 -7.24
C MET A 4 -26.37 15.79 -6.32
N ASN A 5 -26.77 14.52 -6.33
CA ASN A 5 -27.98 14.05 -5.65
C ASN A 5 -27.83 14.20 -4.13
N ARG A 6 -28.55 15.17 -3.54
CA ARG A 6 -28.53 15.49 -2.09
C ARG A 6 -28.80 14.27 -1.20
N GLY A 7 -29.51 13.25 -1.70
CA GLY A 7 -29.78 12.00 -0.98
C GLY A 7 -28.56 11.09 -0.77
N VAL A 8 -27.49 11.24 -1.55
CA VAL A 8 -26.21 10.52 -1.32
C VAL A 8 -25.45 11.18 -0.18
N PHE A 9 -25.37 12.50 -0.17
CA PHE A 9 -24.70 13.26 0.88
C PHE A 9 -25.35 13.04 2.25
N ASN A 10 -26.68 13.07 2.34
CA ASN A 10 -27.37 12.77 3.59
C ASN A 10 -27.16 11.32 4.05
N ARG A 11 -27.06 10.33 3.15
CA ARG A 11 -26.75 8.93 3.50
C ARG A 11 -25.30 8.73 3.95
N LEU A 12 -24.36 9.47 3.37
CA LEU A 12 -22.97 9.46 3.82
C LEU A 12 -22.85 10.08 5.21
N TYR A 13 -23.53 11.20 5.47
CA TYR A 13 -23.45 11.95 6.73
C TYR A 13 -24.30 11.37 7.88
N GLN A 14 -25.49 10.84 7.60
CA GLN A 14 -26.39 10.26 8.61
C GLN A 14 -26.23 8.73 8.75
N GLY A 15 -25.52 8.08 7.82
CA GLY A 15 -25.27 6.64 7.83
C GLY A 15 -23.92 6.24 8.44
N LYS A 16 -23.61 4.94 8.45
CA LYS A 16 -22.33 4.39 8.97
C LYS A 16 -21.14 4.56 8.01
N ALA A 17 -21.36 5.08 6.80
CA ALA A 17 -20.35 5.14 5.75
C ALA A 17 -19.14 6.02 6.11
N LEU A 18 -19.36 7.23 6.64
CA LEU A 18 -18.27 8.11 7.08
C LEU A 18 -17.42 7.49 8.20
N PRO A 19 -18.00 6.98 9.31
CA PRO A 19 -17.23 6.26 10.32
C PRO A 19 -16.42 5.07 9.78
N VAL A 20 -17.03 4.26 8.89
CA VAL A 20 -16.34 3.11 8.29
C VAL A 20 -15.17 3.57 7.42
N LEU A 21 -15.36 4.56 6.55
CA LEU A 21 -14.28 5.08 5.71
C LEU A 21 -13.14 5.67 6.55
N MET A 22 -13.47 6.32 7.67
CA MET A 22 -12.46 6.87 8.59
C MET A 22 -11.61 5.75 9.20
N ILE A 23 -12.24 4.68 9.70
CA ILE A 23 -11.53 3.52 10.26
C ILE A 23 -10.68 2.84 9.20
N VAL A 24 -11.23 2.58 8.01
CA VAL A 24 -10.48 1.97 6.89
C VAL A 24 -9.27 2.82 6.52
N THR A 25 -9.42 4.14 6.47
CA THR A 25 -8.32 5.07 6.20
C THR A 25 -7.23 4.96 7.27
N ILE A 26 -7.61 4.93 8.56
CA ILE A 26 -6.66 4.77 9.68
C ILE A 26 -5.90 3.45 9.54
N ILE A 27 -6.60 2.36 9.23
CA ILE A 27 -5.98 1.04 9.04
C ILE A 27 -4.97 1.08 7.88
N ILE A 28 -5.33 1.69 6.76
CA ILE A 28 -4.42 1.83 5.61
C ILE A 28 -3.19 2.64 6.00
N VAL A 29 -3.37 3.78 6.66
CA VAL A 29 -2.25 4.63 7.11
C VAL A 29 -1.33 3.86 8.07
N ALA A 30 -1.91 3.16 9.05
CA ALA A 30 -1.15 2.32 9.97
C ALA A 30 -0.38 1.22 9.23
N TRP A 31 -1.03 0.55 8.27
CA TRP A 31 -0.38 -0.48 7.45
C TRP A 31 0.82 0.07 6.67
N TYR A 32 0.69 1.21 6.00
CA TYR A 32 1.82 1.84 5.31
C TYR A 32 2.94 2.25 6.28
N GLY A 33 2.59 2.77 7.45
CA GLY A 33 3.56 3.09 8.50
C GLY A 33 4.34 1.85 8.97
N PHE A 34 3.64 0.74 9.23
CA PHE A 34 4.28 -0.53 9.59
C PHE A 34 5.10 -1.13 8.45
N ALA A 35 4.68 -0.98 7.19
CA ALA A 35 5.44 -1.45 6.05
C ALA A 35 6.79 -0.73 5.96
N VAL A 36 6.82 0.60 6.13
CA VAL A 36 8.07 1.37 6.22
C VAL A 36 8.92 0.89 7.40
N TRP A 37 8.32 0.79 8.59
CA TRP A 37 9.06 0.43 9.81
C TRP A 37 9.69 -0.95 9.78
N LEU A 38 8.96 -1.97 9.31
CA LEU A 38 9.47 -3.35 9.23
C LEU A 38 10.46 -3.56 8.08
N ASN A 39 10.33 -2.78 6.99
CA ASN A 39 11.23 -2.87 5.85
C ASN A 39 12.49 -1.98 6.01
N ALA A 40 12.47 -1.03 6.94
CA ALA A 40 13.54 -0.05 7.18
C ALA A 40 14.93 -0.66 7.45
N PRO A 41 15.10 -1.67 8.32
CA PRO A 41 16.44 -2.19 8.65
C PRO A 41 17.20 -2.71 7.43
N TRP A 42 16.50 -3.37 6.51
CA TRP A 42 17.11 -3.84 5.27
C TRP A 42 17.52 -2.67 4.36
N GLN A 43 16.68 -1.63 4.26
CA GLN A 43 16.95 -0.45 3.44
C GLN A 43 18.18 0.32 3.95
N VAL A 44 18.30 0.49 5.27
CA VAL A 44 19.49 1.11 5.88
C VAL A 44 20.74 0.35 5.49
N GLY A 45 20.73 -0.99 5.60
CA GLY A 45 21.87 -1.80 5.18
C GLY A 45 22.17 -1.72 3.68
N VAL A 46 21.16 -1.47 2.82
CA VAL A 46 21.40 -1.23 1.39
C VAL A 46 22.15 0.08 1.17
N TYR A 47 21.74 1.15 1.85
CA TYR A 47 22.42 2.45 1.75
C TYR A 47 23.84 2.39 2.28
N GLU A 48 24.07 1.72 3.42
CA GLU A 48 25.42 1.52 3.97
C GLU A 48 26.36 0.81 2.99
N ARG A 49 25.90 -0.28 2.37
CA ARG A 49 26.69 -1.04 1.39
C ARG A 49 26.91 -0.30 0.07
N ALA A 50 26.05 0.65 -0.25
CA ALA A 50 26.13 1.47 -1.45
C ALA A 50 26.81 2.82 -1.21
N GLU A 51 27.29 3.07 0.02
CA GLU A 51 27.91 4.34 0.44
C GLU A 51 27.00 5.57 0.26
N ILE A 52 25.67 5.38 0.32
CA ILE A 52 24.68 6.45 0.20
C ILE A 52 24.40 7.03 1.59
N SER A 53 24.77 8.29 1.81
CA SER A 53 24.65 8.96 3.13
C SER A 53 23.77 10.21 3.10
N ASP A 54 23.41 10.70 1.92
CA ASP A 54 22.67 11.93 1.66
C ASP A 54 21.21 11.70 1.24
N TRP A 55 20.61 10.60 1.70
CA TRP A 55 19.22 10.26 1.40
C TRP A 55 18.22 11.09 2.23
N THR A 56 17.05 11.34 1.64
CA THR A 56 15.97 12.09 2.29
C THR A 56 14.93 11.16 2.93
N ALA A 57 14.14 11.68 3.88
CA ALA A 57 13.07 10.90 4.51
C ALA A 57 12.01 10.43 3.49
N SER A 58 11.69 11.25 2.48
CA SER A 58 10.75 10.85 1.42
C SER A 58 11.32 9.75 0.54
N GLN A 59 12.60 9.85 0.16
CA GLN A 59 13.30 8.80 -0.59
C GLN A 59 13.32 7.49 0.18
N PHE A 60 13.64 7.54 1.47
CA PHE A 60 13.65 6.34 2.33
C PHE A 60 12.28 5.66 2.39
N VAL A 61 11.20 6.44 2.54
CA VAL A 61 9.82 5.91 2.52
C VAL A 61 9.49 5.28 1.17
N VAL A 62 9.84 5.94 0.06
CA VAL A 62 9.60 5.39 -1.28
C VAL A 62 10.37 4.09 -1.47
N ASP A 63 11.65 4.05 -1.10
CA ASP A 63 12.48 2.86 -1.31
C ASP A 63 12.05 1.68 -0.43
N THR A 64 11.69 1.94 0.83
CA THR A 64 11.16 0.90 1.74
C THR A 64 9.83 0.31 1.27
N LEU A 65 8.97 1.12 0.66
CA LEU A 65 7.68 0.67 0.12
C LEU A 65 7.80 -0.06 -1.23
N ASN A 66 8.93 0.09 -1.93
CA ASN A 66 9.18 -0.50 -3.25
C ASN A 66 10.25 -1.62 -3.24
N GLN A 67 10.56 -2.19 -2.08
CA GLN A 67 11.50 -3.31 -1.99
C GLN A 67 10.99 -4.52 -2.76
N LYS A 68 11.89 -5.22 -3.46
CA LYS A 68 11.56 -6.46 -4.21
C LYS A 68 11.16 -7.62 -3.29
N ARG A 69 11.66 -7.64 -2.06
CA ARG A 69 11.41 -8.69 -1.06
C ARG A 69 11.12 -8.04 0.30
N PRO A 70 9.96 -7.39 0.44
CA PRO A 70 9.60 -6.70 1.67
C PRO A 70 9.30 -7.71 2.79
N VAL A 71 9.54 -7.31 4.04
CA VAL A 71 9.09 -8.06 5.23
C VAL A 71 7.57 -7.96 5.33
N LEU A 72 7.04 -6.74 5.20
CA LEU A 72 5.60 -6.49 5.09
C LEU A 72 5.32 -5.83 3.73
N PRO A 73 4.61 -6.50 2.80
CA PRO A 73 4.23 -5.89 1.54
C PRO A 73 3.24 -4.75 1.79
N SER A 74 3.44 -3.64 1.08
CA SER A 74 2.52 -2.51 1.09
C SER A 74 1.25 -2.83 0.30
N ALA A 75 0.16 -2.11 0.57
CA ALA A 75 -1.14 -2.42 -0.04
C ALA A 75 -1.10 -2.42 -1.58
N HIS A 76 -0.33 -1.52 -2.20
CA HIS A 76 -0.18 -1.50 -3.65
C HIS A 76 0.62 -2.69 -4.18
N GLN A 77 1.65 -3.17 -3.46
CA GLN A 77 2.39 -4.38 -3.84
C GLN A 77 1.49 -5.60 -3.80
N VAL A 78 0.63 -5.72 -2.77
CA VAL A 78 -0.35 -6.81 -2.68
C VAL A 78 -1.31 -6.79 -3.88
N PHE A 79 -1.81 -5.61 -4.26
CA PHE A 79 -2.70 -5.49 -5.43
C PHE A 79 -2.01 -5.93 -6.72
N VAL A 80 -0.77 -5.48 -6.95
CA VAL A 80 0.03 -5.87 -8.12
C VAL A 80 0.26 -7.38 -8.15
N GLU A 81 0.62 -7.98 -7.02
CA GLU A 81 0.87 -9.42 -6.93
C GLU A 81 -0.39 -10.24 -7.21
N ILE A 82 -1.54 -9.83 -6.64
CA ILE A 82 -2.83 -10.48 -6.91
C ILE A 82 -3.13 -10.41 -8.40
N TRP A 83 -3.02 -9.24 -9.03
CA TRP A 83 -3.29 -9.10 -10.46
C TRP A 83 -2.40 -9.99 -11.33
N ASN A 84 -1.09 -10.01 -11.03
CA ASN A 84 -0.11 -10.80 -11.76
C ASN A 84 -0.33 -12.31 -11.62
N THR A 85 -0.74 -12.76 -10.42
CA THR A 85 -0.91 -14.18 -10.11
C THR A 85 -2.29 -14.72 -10.48
N THR A 86 -3.31 -13.87 -10.57
CA THR A 86 -4.69 -14.28 -10.88
C THR A 86 -5.09 -14.00 -12.32
N VAL A 87 -4.91 -12.77 -12.81
CA VAL A 87 -5.42 -12.35 -14.13
C VAL A 87 -4.44 -12.66 -15.25
N LEU A 88 -3.15 -12.39 -15.02
CA LEU A 88 -2.12 -12.56 -16.06
C LEU A 88 -1.56 -13.98 -16.12
N LYS A 89 -1.84 -14.82 -15.12
CA LYS A 89 -1.28 -16.16 -15.03
C LYS A 89 -2.14 -17.15 -15.81
N ASN A 90 -1.54 -17.83 -16.78
CA ASN A 90 -2.22 -18.94 -17.47
C ASN A 90 -2.65 -20.03 -16.45
N PRO A 91 -3.90 -20.52 -16.52
CA PRO A 91 -4.43 -21.52 -15.58
C PRO A 91 -3.71 -22.88 -15.63
N THR A 92 -2.94 -23.13 -16.68
CA THR A 92 -2.19 -24.39 -16.89
C THR A 92 -0.73 -24.31 -16.42
N SER A 93 -0.32 -23.21 -15.80
CA SER A 93 1.04 -23.05 -15.30
C SER A 93 1.26 -23.93 -14.06
N ARG A 94 2.42 -24.58 -13.92
CA ARG A 94 2.75 -25.43 -12.74
C ARG A 94 2.73 -24.70 -11.38
N ARG A 95 2.57 -23.37 -11.38
CA ARG A 95 2.44 -22.50 -10.20
C ARG A 95 1.21 -21.57 -10.28
N SER A 96 0.22 -21.85 -11.13
CA SER A 96 -1.09 -21.22 -10.94
C SER A 96 -1.73 -21.80 -9.68
N LEU A 97 -2.36 -20.93 -8.88
CA LEU A 97 -3.07 -21.32 -7.66
C LEU A 97 -4.18 -22.33 -7.93
#